data_AF-A0A485NX89-F1
#
_entry.id   AF-A0A485NX89-F1
#
_cell.length_a   1.000
_cell.length_b   1.000
_cell.length_c   1.000
_cell.angle_alpha   90.00
_cell.angle_beta   90.00
_cell.angle_gamma   90.00
#
_symmetry.space_group_name_H-M   'P 1'
#
loop_
_entity.id
_entity.type
_entity.pdbx_description
1 polymer ?
#
loop_
_entity_poly.entity_id
_entity_poly.type
_entity_poly.pdbx_seq_one_letter_code
_entity_poly.pdbx_strand_id
1 'polypeptide(L)'
;MKGKIFAKRINVPIENIKCSKNRDSFLKRVKENDQKKKEAKEKGSWVQLKCQLAPPREEHFVRTSGKEPELLPVNSWHEFM
;
A
#
# COMPACT_ATOMS: atom_id res chain seq x y z
N MET A 1 -7.13 0.31 34.17
CA MET A 1 -6.30 1.05 33.19
C MET A 1 -7.13 1.33 31.95
N LYS A 2 -7.74 2.51 31.82
CA LYS A 2 -8.46 2.88 30.58
C LYS A 2 -8.03 4.29 30.19
N GLY A 3 -7.73 4.48 28.91
CA GLY A 3 -7.51 5.80 28.28
C GLY A 3 -6.06 6.21 28.00
N LYS A 4 -5.04 5.49 28.45
CA LYS A 4 -3.62 5.87 28.21
C LYS A 4 -2.77 4.68 27.76
N ILE A 5 -1.95 4.91 26.74
CA ILE A 5 -0.92 3.97 26.27
C ILE A 5 0.31 4.15 27.15
N PHE A 6 0.77 3.07 27.78
CA PHE A 6 1.98 3.09 28.61
C PHE A 6 3.10 2.33 27.91
N ALA A 7 4.26 2.98 27.75
CA ALA A 7 5.45 2.35 27.18
C ALA A 7 6.13 1.46 28.24
N LYS A 8 5.65 0.21 28.37
CA LYS A 8 6.26 -0.78 29.27
C LYS A 8 7.54 -1.35 28.65
N ARG A 9 8.56 -1.58 29.49
CA ARG A 9 9.76 -2.35 29.14
C ARG A 9 9.57 -3.77 29.68
N ILE A 10 9.73 -4.77 28.82
CA ILE A 10 9.50 -6.19 29.15
C ILE A 10 10.76 -6.97 28.72
N ASN A 11 11.19 -7.92 29.54
CA ASN A 11 12.30 -8.81 29.21
C ASN A 11 11.75 -10.01 28.42
N VAL A 12 12.31 -10.29 27.25
CA VAL A 12 11.85 -11.36 26.36
C VAL A 12 13.07 -12.15 25.86
N PRO A 13 13.04 -13.51 25.84
CA PRO A 13 14.09 -14.33 25.25
C PRO A 13 14.27 -14.10 23.75
N ILE A 14 15.48 -14.32 23.21
CA ILE A 14 15.77 -14.01 21.80
C ILE A 14 15.06 -14.94 20.82
N GLU A 15 14.74 -16.16 21.24
CA GLU A 15 13.99 -17.16 20.45
C GLU A 15 12.58 -16.65 20.09
N ASN A 16 12.03 -15.78 20.94
CA ASN A 16 10.70 -15.20 20.78
C ASN A 16 10.71 -13.87 20.00
N ILE A 17 11.90 -13.37 19.63
CA ILE A 17 12.07 -12.10 18.93
C ILE A 17 12.35 -12.37 17.46
N LYS A 18 11.57 -11.73 16.57
CA LYS A 18 11.79 -11.74 15.11
C LYS A 18 11.99 -10.32 14.61
N CYS A 19 12.94 -10.13 13.69
CA CYS A 19 13.17 -8.82 13.07
C CYS A 19 11.95 -8.37 12.25
N SER A 20 11.54 -7.11 12.45
CA SER A 20 10.40 -6.53 11.74
C SER A 20 10.77 -6.05 10.34
N LYS A 21 10.07 -6.58 9.33
CA LYS A 21 10.29 -6.23 7.91
C LYS A 21 9.87 -4.79 7.56
N ASN A 22 9.04 -4.15 8.39
CA ASN A 22 8.54 -2.80 8.14
C ASN A 22 9.65 -1.74 8.26
N ARG A 23 10.63 -1.97 9.15
CA ARG A 23 11.78 -1.07 9.28
C ARG A 23 12.70 -1.20 8.07
N ASP A 24 12.93 -2.41 7.60
CA ASP A 24 13.78 -2.68 6.44
C ASP A 24 13.21 -2.06 5.16
N SER A 25 11.90 -2.19 4.93
CA SER A 25 11.24 -1.55 3.78
C SER A 25 11.32 -0.02 3.85
N PHE A 26 11.18 0.56 5.04
CA PHE A 26 11.36 1.99 5.25
C PHE A 26 12.79 2.45 4.92
N LEU A 27 13.81 1.73 5.41
CA LEU A 27 15.22 2.08 5.17
C LEU A 27 15.61 1.96 3.69
N LYS A 28 15.12 0.92 3.00
CA LYS A 28 15.28 0.79 1.55
C LYS A 28 14.73 2.01 0.80
N ARG A 29 13.52 2.45 1.14
CA ARG A 29 12.90 3.65 0.54
C ARG A 29 13.67 4.94 0.84
N VAL A 30 14.22 5.10 2.05
CA VAL A 30 15.06 6.27 2.38
C VAL A 30 16.27 6.32 1.47
N LYS A 31 16.97 5.19 1.32
CA LYS A 31 18.15 5.09 0.44
C LYS A 31 17.81 5.40 -1.03
N GLU A 32 16.71 4.85 -1.54
CA GLU A 32 16.24 5.13 -2.90
C GLU A 32 15.88 6.61 -3.11
N ASN A 33 15.23 7.23 -2.13
CA ASN A 33 14.87 8.65 -2.20
C ASN A 33 16.09 9.57 -2.17
N ASP A 34 17.09 9.25 -1.34
CA ASP A 34 18.34 10.01 -1.28
C ASP A 34 19.10 9.94 -2.60
N GLN A 35 19.10 8.77 -3.25
CA GLN A 35 19.69 8.60 -4.57
C GLN A 35 18.96 9.45 -5.63
N LYS A 36 17.62 9.35 -5.70
CA LYS A 36 16.80 10.15 -6.61
C LYS A 36 16.97 11.66 -6.39
N LYS A 37 17.12 12.08 -5.14
CA LYS A 37 17.34 13.49 -4.78
C LYS A 37 18.69 14.00 -5.30
N LYS A 38 19.75 13.18 -5.24
CA LYS A 38 21.07 13.53 -5.80
C LYS A 38 21.02 13.66 -7.31
N GLU A 39 20.45 12.67 -8.00
CA GLU A 39 20.31 12.68 -9.46
C GLU A 39 19.45 13.86 -9.95
N ALA A 40 18.36 14.17 -9.25
CA ALA A 40 17.52 15.33 -9.53
C ALA A 40 18.29 16.65 -9.41
N LYS A 41 19.11 16.76 -8.36
CA LYS A 41 19.96 17.93 -8.12
C LYS A 41 21.03 18.09 -9.22
N GLU A 42 21.65 17.00 -9.67
CA GLU A 42 22.64 17.00 -10.75
C GLU A 42 22.02 17.39 -12.10
N LYS A 43 20.81 16.87 -12.40
CA LYS A 43 20.07 17.19 -13.63
C LYS A 43 19.38 18.54 -13.58
N GLY A 44 19.28 19.16 -12.41
CA GLY A 44 18.50 20.39 -12.19
C GLY A 44 16.98 20.20 -12.29
N SER A 45 16.49 18.96 -12.21
CA SER A 45 15.06 18.64 -12.27
C SER A 45 14.45 18.50 -10.87
N TRP A 46 13.16 18.77 -10.75
CA TRP A 46 12.42 18.55 -9.50
C TRP A 46 11.78 17.14 -9.49
N VAL A 47 11.84 16.44 -8.36
CA VAL A 47 11.31 15.09 -8.20
C VAL A 47 10.39 15.00 -6.97
N GLN A 48 9.23 14.37 -7.15
CA GLN A 48 8.30 14.08 -6.07
C GLN A 48 8.72 12.81 -5.30
N LEU A 49 9.12 12.98 -4.03
CA LEU A 49 9.61 11.88 -3.17
C LEU A 49 8.54 11.30 -2.23
N LYS A 50 7.38 11.96 -2.10
CA LYS A 50 6.28 11.52 -1.23
C LYS A 50 5.44 10.48 -1.94
N CYS A 51 5.12 9.38 -1.23
CA CYS A 51 4.12 8.42 -1.70
C CYS A 51 2.78 9.11 -1.94
N GLN A 52 2.13 8.78 -3.05
CA GLN A 52 0.77 9.19 -3.37
C GLN A 52 -0.19 8.02 -3.12
N LEU A 53 -1.44 8.33 -2.81
CA LEU A 53 -2.50 7.33 -2.81
C LEU A 53 -2.74 6.87 -4.25
N ALA A 54 -3.36 5.69 -4.40
CA ALA A 54 -3.78 5.23 -5.71
C ALA A 54 -4.74 6.27 -6.33
N PRO A 55 -4.41 6.83 -7.52
CA PRO A 55 -5.31 7.74 -8.20
C PRO A 55 -6.56 6.99 -8.68
N PRO A 56 -7.65 7.70 -9.02
CA PRO A 56 -8.76 7.11 -9.76
C PRO A 56 -8.25 6.40 -11.03
N ARG A 57 -8.92 5.32 -11.42
CA ARG A 57 -8.58 4.62 -12.67
C ARG A 57 -8.75 5.60 -13.83
N GLU A 58 -7.77 5.61 -14.71
CA GLU A 58 -7.84 6.40 -15.93
C GLU A 58 -8.97 5.89 -16.84
N GLU A 59 -9.54 6.81 -17.60
CA GLU A 59 -10.55 6.49 -18.61
C GLU A 59 -9.94 5.51 -19.63
N HIS A 60 -10.66 4.44 -19.92
CA HIS A 60 -10.25 3.45 -20.89
C HIS A 60 -11.47 2.88 -21.62
N PHE A 61 -11.29 2.58 -22.89
CA PHE A 61 -12.32 1.95 -23.71
C PHE A 61 -12.25 0.43 -23.56
N VAL A 62 -13.37 -0.18 -23.16
CA VAL A 62 -13.53 -1.64 -23.17
C VAL A 62 -14.23 -2.04 -24.46
N ARG A 63 -13.57 -2.84 -25.29
CA ARG A 63 -14.15 -3.41 -26.51
C ARG A 63 -14.63 -4.83 -26.25
N THR A 64 -15.87 -5.14 -26.59
CA THR A 64 -16.39 -6.50 -26.61
C THR A 64 -16.10 -7.13 -27.97
N SER A 65 -15.11 -8.03 -28.03
CA SER A 65 -14.69 -8.73 -29.25
C SER A 65 -15.67 -9.84 -29.66
N GLY A 66 -16.97 -9.49 -29.78
CA GLY A 66 -18.05 -10.40 -30.18
C GLY A 66 -18.65 -11.26 -29.06
N LYS A 67 -18.21 -11.10 -27.81
CA LYS A 67 -18.91 -11.69 -26.66
C LYS A 67 -19.96 -10.71 -26.14
N GLU A 68 -21.21 -11.16 -26.05
CA GLU A 68 -22.26 -10.37 -25.40
C GLU A 68 -22.03 -10.34 -23.87
N PRO A 69 -22.33 -9.22 -23.20
CA PRO A 69 -22.26 -9.14 -21.76
C PRO A 69 -23.27 -10.10 -21.12
N GLU A 70 -22.82 -10.87 -20.13
CA GLU A 70 -23.68 -11.81 -19.42
C GLU A 70 -24.70 -11.06 -18.55
N LEU A 71 -25.98 -11.45 -18.67
CA LEU A 71 -27.05 -10.95 -17.82
C LEU A 71 -27.10 -11.79 -16.55
N LEU A 72 -26.76 -11.17 -15.41
CA LEU A 72 -26.82 -11.83 -14.11
C LEU A 72 -28.22 -11.63 -13.49
N PRO A 73 -28.90 -12.72 -13.06
CA PRO A 73 -30.18 -12.60 -12.38
C PRO A 73 -30.01 -11.94 -11.01
N VAL A 74 -31.04 -11.23 -10.54
CA VAL A 74 -31.07 -10.70 -9.18
C VAL A 74 -31.37 -11.86 -8.24
N ASN A 75 -30.42 -12.19 -7.37
CA ASN A 75 -30.62 -13.23 -6.37
C ASN A 75 -31.62 -12.72 -5.33
N SER A 76 -32.75 -13.40 -5.22
CA SER A 76 -33.80 -13.13 -4.23
C SER A 76 -33.42 -13.74 -2.89
N TRP A 77 -33.30 -12.90 -1.85
CA TRP A 77 -33.08 -13.37 -0.48
C TRP A 77 -34.29 -14.11 0.13
N HIS A 78 -35.44 -14.13 -0.54
CA HIS A 78 -36.66 -14.79 -0.06
C HIS A 78 -36.62 -16.33 -0.17
N GLU A 79 -35.69 -16.92 -0.90
CA GLU A 79 -35.55 -18.38 -1.00
C GLU A 79 -34.63 -19.00 0.07
N PHE A 80 -33.97 -18.17 0.88
CA PHE A 80 -33.02 -18.59 1.93
C PHE A 80 -33.53 -18.36 3.37
N MET A 81 -34.75 -17.83 3.54
CA MET A 81 -35.45 -17.70 4.83
C MET A 81 -36.66 -18.64 4.86
#